data_AF-O70327-F1
#
_entry.id   AF-O70327-F1
#
_cell.length_a   1.000
_cell.length_b   1.000
_cell.length_c   1.000
_cell.angle_alpha   90.00
_cell.angle_beta   90.00
_cell.angle_gamma   90.00
#
_symmetry.space_group_name_H-M   'P 1'
#
loop_
_entity.id
_entity.type
_entity.pdbx_description
1 polymer ?
#
loop_
_entity_poly.entity_id
_entity_poly.type
_entity_poly.pdbx_seq_one_letter_code
_entity_poly.pdbx_strand_id
1 'polypeptide(L)'
;PVSQTHMLRELRTAFSQVKTFFQKKDQLDNILLTDSLLQDFKGYLGCQTLSEMIQFYLVEVMPQAENHGPEIKEHLNSLGEKLKTLRRQLQRCHRFLPCENKSKAVEQVKDNFNKLQEKGVFKAMNEFDI
;
A
#
# COMPACT_ATOMS: atom_id res chain seq x y z
N PRO A 1 -13.98 -20.92 3.73
CA PRO A 1 -13.22 -19.72 4.17
C PRO A 1 -11.92 -19.61 3.37
N VAL A 2 -11.73 -18.52 2.61
CA VAL A 2 -10.47 -18.29 1.90
C VAL A 2 -9.39 -17.98 2.94
N SER A 3 -8.31 -18.76 2.96
CA SER A 3 -7.19 -18.56 3.89
C SER A 3 -6.54 -17.18 3.67
N GLN A 4 -6.11 -16.52 4.76
CA GLN A 4 -5.34 -15.26 4.69
C GLN A 4 -4.11 -15.38 3.76
N THR A 5 -3.43 -16.52 3.78
CA THR A 5 -2.30 -16.82 2.90
C THR A 5 -2.68 -16.81 1.42
N HIS A 6 -3.90 -17.25 1.07
CA HIS A 6 -4.38 -17.23 -0.30
C HIS A 6 -4.64 -15.80 -0.79
N MET A 7 -5.20 -14.92 0.06
CA MET A 7 -5.44 -13.52 -0.30
C MET A 7 -4.14 -12.73 -0.51
N LEU A 8 -3.12 -12.98 0.33
CA LEU A 8 -1.80 -12.37 0.14
C LEU A 8 -1.13 -12.85 -1.14
N ARG A 9 -1.30 -14.13 -1.49
CA ARG A 9 -0.81 -14.67 -2.76
C ARG A 9 -1.49 -13.99 -3.95
N GLU A 10 -2.82 -13.87 -3.92
CA GLU A 10 -3.61 -13.17 -4.93
C GLU A 10 -3.17 -11.70 -5.12
N LEU A 11 -2.90 -11.00 -4.01
CA LEU A 11 -2.40 -9.62 -4.05
C LEU A 11 -1.02 -9.52 -4.70
N ARG A 12 -0.09 -10.40 -4.33
CA ARG A 12 1.26 -10.45 -4.95
C ARG A 12 1.18 -10.77 -6.44
N THR A 13 0.31 -11.69 -6.84
CA THR A 13 0.08 -12.02 -8.25
C THR A 13 -0.47 -10.80 -9.00
N ALA A 14 -1.47 -10.11 -8.45
CA ALA A 14 -2.00 -8.89 -9.08
C ALA A 14 -0.94 -7.79 -9.19
N PHE A 15 -0.15 -7.58 -8.13
CA PHE A 15 0.92 -6.58 -8.15
C PHE A 15 2.00 -6.89 -9.20
N SER A 16 2.33 -8.17 -9.40
CA SER A 16 3.34 -8.57 -10.40
C SER A 16 3.02 -8.09 -11.83
N GLN A 17 1.73 -7.87 -12.15
CA GLN A 17 1.28 -7.39 -13.46
C GLN A 17 1.65 -5.92 -13.70
N VAL A 18 1.77 -5.12 -12.64
CA VAL A 18 2.10 -3.69 -12.72
C VAL A 18 3.52 -3.37 -12.26
N LYS A 19 4.18 -4.29 -11.53
CA LYS A 19 5.51 -4.09 -10.95
C LYS A 19 6.49 -3.51 -11.97
N THR A 20 6.74 -4.22 -13.08
CA THR A 20 7.72 -3.83 -14.11
C THR A 20 7.49 -2.42 -14.67
N PHE A 21 6.23 -1.97 -14.77
CA PHE A 21 5.91 -0.63 -15.23
C PHE A 21 6.38 0.43 -14.23
N PHE A 22 6.08 0.23 -12.94
CA PHE A 22 6.45 1.17 -11.89
C PHE A 22 7.95 1.14 -11.59
N GLN A 23 8.61 -0.02 -11.61
CA GLN A 23 10.07 -0.10 -11.38
C GLN A 23 10.86 0.66 -12.46
N LYS A 24 10.42 0.61 -13.72
CA LYS A 24 11.09 1.31 -14.81
C LYS A 24 10.93 2.84 -14.74
N LYS A 25 9.86 3.32 -14.08
CA LYS A 25 9.57 4.75 -13.93
C LYS A 25 10.11 5.33 -12.62
N ASP A 26 10.36 4.49 -11.61
CA ASP A 26 11.04 4.89 -10.38
C ASP A 26 12.54 5.10 -10.65
N GLN A 27 12.97 6.37 -10.62
CA GLN A 27 14.36 6.79 -10.84
C GLN A 27 15.03 7.25 -9.53
N LEU A 28 14.44 6.91 -8.39
CA LEU A 28 14.85 7.39 -7.09
C LEU A 28 15.52 6.28 -6.28
N ASP A 29 16.74 6.55 -5.82
CA ASP A 29 17.54 5.59 -5.04
C ASP A 29 17.15 5.54 -3.55
N ASN A 30 16.33 6.49 -3.07
CA ASN A 30 15.88 6.50 -1.68
C ASN A 30 14.74 5.48 -1.46
N ILE A 31 14.59 4.99 -0.23
CA ILE A 31 13.48 4.09 0.15
C ILE A 31 12.34 4.94 0.75
N LEU A 32 11.10 4.71 0.33
CA LEU A 32 9.91 5.37 0.91
C LEU A 32 9.38 4.58 2.11
N LEU A 33 9.23 3.26 1.97
CA LEU A 33 8.78 2.35 3.02
C LEU A 33 9.98 1.88 3.87
N THR A 34 10.27 2.65 4.92
CA THR A 34 11.46 2.43 5.76
C THR A 34 11.24 1.39 6.87
N ASP A 35 12.33 0.91 7.48
CA ASP A 35 12.29 -0.06 8.58
C ASP A 35 11.45 0.39 9.79
N SER A 36 11.32 1.70 10.02
CA SER A 36 10.47 2.22 11.11
C SER A 36 9.01 1.83 10.92
N LEU A 37 8.52 1.78 9.68
CA LEU A 37 7.17 1.32 9.36
C LEU A 37 6.98 -0.16 9.72
N LEU A 38 7.98 -0.99 9.44
CA LEU A 38 7.95 -2.40 9.79
C LEU A 38 7.96 -2.61 11.31
N GLN A 39 8.70 -1.78 12.06
CA GLN A 39 8.66 -1.82 13.52
C GLN A 39 7.30 -1.40 14.06
N ASP A 40 6.67 -0.37 13.48
CA ASP A 40 5.32 0.05 13.85
C ASP A 40 4.28 -1.05 13.57
N PHE A 41 4.40 -1.79 12.46
CA PHE A 41 3.56 -2.96 12.17
C PHE A 41 3.69 -4.08 13.22
N LYS A 42 4.87 -4.24 13.82
CA LYS A 42 5.12 -5.24 14.88
C LYS A 42 4.78 -4.72 16.28
N GLY A 43 4.62 -3.41 16.42
CA GLY A 43 4.33 -2.74 17.67
C GLY A 43 2.86 -2.82 18.09
N TYR A 44 2.54 -2.17 19.21
CA TYR A 44 1.17 -2.14 19.75
C TYR A 44 0.15 -1.45 18.84
N LEU A 45 0.62 -0.55 17.95
CA LEU A 45 -0.18 0.12 16.92
C LEU A 45 -0.19 -0.62 15.57
N GLY A 46 0.27 -1.86 15.50
CA GLY A 46 0.49 -2.55 14.23
C GLY A 46 -0.75 -2.62 13.33
N CYS A 47 -1.92 -2.90 13.91
CA CYS A 47 -3.15 -2.95 13.16
C CYS A 47 -3.61 -1.56 12.66
N GLN A 48 -3.41 -0.51 13.47
CA GLN A 48 -3.72 0.85 13.08
C GLN A 48 -2.80 1.31 11.94
N THR A 49 -1.50 1.12 12.10
CA THR A 49 -0.48 1.39 11.08
C THR A 49 -0.84 0.69 9.77
N LEU A 50 -1.23 -0.59 9.83
CA LEU A 50 -1.66 -1.35 8.65
C LEU A 50 -2.93 -0.77 8.00
N SER A 51 -3.93 -0.41 8.81
CA SER A 51 -5.17 0.20 8.32
C SER A 51 -4.92 1.52 7.61
N GLU A 52 -4.08 2.37 8.21
CA GLU A 52 -3.71 3.68 7.68
C GLU A 52 -2.91 3.54 6.38
N MET A 53 -1.98 2.58 6.30
CA MET A 53 -1.23 2.30 5.07
C MET A 53 -2.13 1.77 3.95
N ILE A 54 -3.02 0.82 4.25
CA ILE A 54 -3.98 0.32 3.26
C ILE A 54 -4.85 1.46 2.73
N GLN A 55 -5.30 2.36 3.62
CA GLN A 55 -6.09 3.52 3.22
C GLN A 55 -5.29 4.50 2.37
N PHE A 56 -4.04 4.78 2.75
CA PHE A 56 -3.13 5.63 1.98
C PHE A 56 -2.97 5.10 0.54
N TYR A 57 -2.72 3.81 0.36
CA TYR A 57 -2.62 3.23 -0.98
C TYR A 57 -3.91 3.35 -1.79
N LEU A 58 -5.06 3.05 -1.18
CA LEU A 58 -6.35 3.06 -1.87
C LEU A 58 -6.86 4.46 -2.22
N VAL A 59 -6.52 5.48 -1.43
CA VAL A 59 -7.09 6.83 -1.56
C VAL A 59 -6.10 7.81 -2.18
N GLU A 60 -4.81 7.68 -1.88
CA GLU A 60 -3.79 8.65 -2.28
C GLU A 60 -2.90 8.12 -3.41
N VAL A 61 -2.45 6.85 -3.34
CA VAL A 61 -1.48 6.32 -4.32
C VAL A 61 -2.16 5.80 -5.60
N MET A 62 -3.09 4.85 -5.48
CA MET A 62 -3.68 4.15 -6.62
C MET A 62 -4.44 5.09 -7.58
N PRO A 63 -5.27 6.05 -7.12
CA PRO A 63 -5.96 6.96 -8.04
C PRO A 63 -5.00 7.82 -8.87
N GLN A 64 -3.84 8.19 -8.32
CA GLN A 64 -2.80 8.90 -9.08
C GLN A 64 -2.09 7.94 -10.04
N ALA A 65 -1.80 6.72 -9.60
CA ALA A 65 -1.17 5.67 -10.41
C ALA A 65 -1.97 5.34 -11.67
N GLU A 66 -3.32 5.30 -11.57
CA GLU A 66 -4.23 5.04 -12.69
C GLU A 66 -4.14 6.08 -13.82
N ASN A 67 -3.72 7.30 -13.52
CA ASN A 67 -3.60 8.37 -14.52
C ASN A 67 -2.35 8.24 -15.40
N HIS A 68 -1.42 7.33 -15.06
CA HIS A 68 -0.12 7.23 -15.74
C HIS A 68 -0.08 6.23 -16.92
N GLY A 69 -1.18 5.55 -17.23
CA GLY A 69 -1.30 4.72 -18.44
C GLY A 69 -2.63 3.95 -18.53
N PRO A 70 -3.36 3.98 -19.66
CA PRO A 70 -4.57 3.17 -19.83
C PRO A 70 -4.31 1.66 -19.73
N GLU A 71 -3.11 1.20 -20.09
CA GLU A 71 -2.69 -0.20 -20.07
C GLU A 71 -2.54 -0.79 -18.66
N ILE A 72 -2.24 0.04 -17.66
CA ILE A 72 -2.10 -0.40 -16.26
C ILE A 72 -3.39 -0.23 -15.46
N LYS A 73 -4.35 0.54 -15.98
CA LYS A 73 -5.56 0.92 -15.24
C LYS A 73 -6.39 -0.28 -14.81
N GLU A 74 -6.60 -1.25 -15.69
CA GLU A 74 -7.35 -2.47 -15.36
C GLU A 74 -6.64 -3.30 -14.27
N HIS A 75 -5.33 -3.44 -14.38
CA HIS A 75 -4.52 -4.16 -13.40
C HIS A 75 -4.48 -3.45 -12.04
N LEU A 76 -4.42 -2.12 -12.02
CA LEU A 76 -4.52 -1.31 -10.80
C LEU A 76 -5.89 -1.42 -10.14
N ASN A 77 -6.96 -1.37 -10.92
CA ASN A 77 -8.32 -1.59 -10.42
C ASN A 77 -8.45 -2.96 -9.76
N SER A 78 -7.95 -4.01 -10.42
CA SER A 78 -7.93 -5.38 -9.88
C SER A 78 -7.13 -5.47 -8.57
N LEU A 79 -5.94 -4.85 -8.52
CA LEU A 79 -5.11 -4.78 -7.33
C LEU A 79 -5.83 -4.05 -6.18
N GLY A 80 -6.44 -2.90 -6.48
CA GLY A 80 -7.22 -2.11 -5.53
C GLY A 80 -8.41 -2.87 -4.95
N GLU A 81 -9.17 -3.60 -5.78
CA GLU A 81 -10.30 -4.41 -5.31
C GLU A 81 -9.85 -5.59 -4.42
N LYS A 82 -8.73 -6.24 -4.74
CA LYS A 82 -8.14 -7.28 -3.88
C LYS A 82 -7.69 -6.69 -2.54
N LEU A 83 -7.10 -5.48 -2.55
CA LEU A 83 -6.65 -4.80 -1.33
C LEU A 83 -7.83 -4.33 -0.46
N LYS A 84 -8.90 -3.81 -1.08
CA LYS A 84 -10.18 -3.50 -0.40
C LYS A 84 -10.78 -4.76 0.23
N THR A 85 -10.73 -5.89 -0.47
CA THR A 85 -11.22 -7.17 0.05
C THR A 85 -10.42 -7.62 1.26
N LEU A 86 -9.09 -7.53 1.21
CA LEU A 86 -8.23 -7.82 2.34
C LEU A 86 -8.56 -6.92 3.54
N ARG A 87 -8.70 -5.60 3.31
CA ARG A 87 -9.09 -4.63 4.34
C ARG A 87 -10.39 -5.02 5.04
N ARG A 88 -11.43 -5.36 4.26
CA ARG A 88 -12.74 -5.76 4.81
C ARG A 88 -12.63 -7.04 5.64
N GLN A 89 -11.82 -8.00 5.22
CA GLN A 89 -11.59 -9.25 5.98
C GLN A 89 -10.88 -8.95 7.31
N LEU A 90 -9.82 -8.14 7.28
CA LEU A 90 -9.11 -7.71 8.49
C LEU A 90 -10.03 -6.94 9.45
N GLN A 91 -10.91 -6.07 8.93
CA GLN A 91 -11.92 -5.35 9.72
C GLN A 91 -12.97 -6.28 10.34
N ARG A 92 -13.38 -7.34 9.64
CA ARG A 92 -14.35 -8.34 10.14
C ARG A 92 -13.75 -9.23 11.23
N CYS A 93 -12.43 -9.41 11.26
CA CYS A 93 -11.71 -10.26 12.21
C CYS A 93 -11.49 -9.64 13.61
N HIS A 94 -12.46 -8.84 14.12
CA HIS A 94 -12.57 -8.28 15.49
C HIS A 94 -11.74 -7.05 15.84
N ARG A 95 -12.21 -6.28 16.86
CA ARG A 95 -11.57 -5.55 17.99
C ARG A 95 -10.12 -5.01 17.93
N PHE A 96 -9.35 -5.33 16.90
CA PHE A 96 -7.93 -5.04 16.68
C PHE A 96 -7.67 -3.70 16.01
N LEU A 97 -8.72 -2.99 15.61
CA LEU A 97 -8.63 -1.58 15.21
C LEU A 97 -9.15 -0.70 16.37
N PRO A 98 -8.41 -0.57 17.49
CA PRO A 98 -8.67 0.55 18.39
C PRO A 98 -8.37 1.81 17.59
N CYS A 99 -9.42 2.46 17.11
CA CYS A 99 -9.34 3.75 16.46
C CYS A 99 -9.08 4.78 17.55
N GLU A 100 -7.87 5.34 17.64
CA GLU A 100 -7.70 6.69 18.23
C GLU A 100 -6.34 7.37 17.98
N ASN A 101 -5.23 6.68 17.59
CA ASN A 101 -3.89 7.32 17.55
C ASN A 101 -3.09 7.14 16.25
N LYS A 102 -2.96 8.19 15.42
CA LYS A 102 -2.21 8.16 14.14
C LYS A 102 -0.80 7.59 14.29
N SER A 103 -0.35 6.73 13.37
CA SER A 103 1.04 6.26 13.35
C SER A 103 1.98 7.36 12.84
N LYS A 104 3.02 7.66 13.63
CA LYS A 104 4.07 8.59 13.24
C LYS A 104 4.86 8.09 12.03
N ALA A 105 5.06 6.78 11.88
CA ALA A 105 5.74 6.22 10.72
C ALA A 105 4.90 6.42 9.45
N VAL A 106 3.58 6.26 9.54
CA VAL A 106 2.68 6.53 8.41
C VAL A 106 2.68 8.02 8.05
N GLU A 107 2.68 8.91 9.05
CA GLU A 107 2.81 10.36 8.80
C GLU A 107 4.12 10.69 8.06
N GLN A 108 5.25 10.11 8.47
CA GLN A 108 6.53 10.29 7.78
C GLN A 108 6.52 9.77 6.34
N VAL A 109 5.88 8.62 6.09
CA VAL A 109 5.71 8.09 4.73
C VAL A 109 4.89 9.06 3.88
N LYS A 110 3.78 9.59 4.41
CA LYS A 110 2.95 10.57 3.70
C LYS A 110 3.70 11.86 3.42
N ASP A 111 4.44 12.38 4.39
CA ASP A 111 5.24 13.59 4.22
C ASP A 111 6.32 13.40 3.15
N ASN A 112 6.99 12.26 3.14
CA ASN A 112 7.99 11.94 2.14
C ASN A 112 7.36 11.72 0.77
N PHE A 113 6.23 11.02 0.68
CA PHE A 113 5.46 10.88 -0.56
C PHE A 113 5.08 12.24 -1.16
N ASN A 114 4.55 13.15 -0.33
CA ASN A 114 4.16 14.50 -0.76
C ASN A 114 5.36 15.32 -1.26
N LYS A 115 6.53 15.19 -0.63
CA LYS A 115 7.76 15.84 -1.10
C LYS A 115 8.23 15.33 -2.46
N LEU A 116 7.94 14.06 -2.78
CA LEU A 116 8.33 13.44 -4.05
C LEU A 116 7.38 13.74 -5.21
N GLN A 117 6.23 14.40 -4.95
CA GLN A 117 5.25 14.78 -5.98
C GLN A 117 4.89 13.58 -6.90
N GLU A 118 4.85 13.75 -8.23
CA GLU A 118 4.53 12.68 -9.17
C GLU A 118 5.48 11.48 -9.05
N LYS A 119 6.76 11.70 -8.69
CA LYS A 119 7.72 10.60 -8.50
C LYS A 119 7.36 9.72 -7.29
N GLY A 120 6.65 10.29 -6.32
CA GLY A 120 6.15 9.56 -5.15
C GLY A 120 5.23 8.42 -5.54
N VAL A 121 4.43 8.58 -6.60
CA VAL A 121 3.52 7.54 -7.11
C VAL A 121 4.30 6.35 -7.64
N PHE A 122 5.32 6.59 -8.47
CA PHE A 122 6.14 5.51 -9.01
C PHE A 122 6.90 4.78 -7.92
N LYS A 123 7.46 5.51 -6.96
CA LYS A 123 8.14 4.94 -5.80
C LYS A 123 7.22 4.10 -4.93
N ALA A 124 6.08 4.65 -4.51
CA ALA A 124 5.14 3.94 -3.65
C ALA A 124 4.60 2.67 -4.30
N MET A 125 4.36 2.69 -5.61
CA MET A 125 3.93 1.50 -6.35
C MET A 125 5.07 0.52 -6.58
N ASN A 126 6.30 0.97 -6.83
CA ASN A 126 7.48 0.09 -6.95
C ASN A 126 7.74 -0.67 -5.64
N GLU A 127 7.48 -0.02 -4.50
CA GLU A 127 7.72 -0.57 -3.15
C GLU A 127 6.51 -1.33 -2.56
N PHE A 128 5.43 -1.57 -3.31
CA PHE A 128 4.19 -2.18 -2.78
C PHE A 128 4.37 -3.61 -2.24
N ASP A 129 5.35 -4.37 -2.72
CA ASP A 129 5.60 -5.76 -2.30
C ASP A 129 6.66 -5.93 -1.21
N ILE A 130 7.26 -4.84 -0.73
CA ILE A 130 8.15 -4.81 0.45
C ILE A 130 7.35 -5.20 1.71
#